data_AF-A0AAJ6T329-F1
#
_entry.id   AF-A0AAJ6T329-F1
#
_cell.length_a   1.000
_cell.length_b   1.000
_cell.length_c   1.000
_cell.angle_alpha   90.00
_cell.angle_beta   90.00
_cell.angle_gamma   90.00
#
_symmetry.space_group_name_H-M   'P 1'
#
loop_
_entity.id
_entity.type
_entity.pdbx_description
1 polymer ?
#
loop_
_entity_poly.entity_id
_entity_poly.type
_entity_poly.pdbx_seq_one_letter_code
_entity_poly.pdbx_strand_id
1 'polypeptide(L)' 'MGSKAAAITSPVPVTWYPTLAIFMLAIGLIVSASFFIYEATSSRRNRSLAKELTTGALASFFLGFGSLFMLLASGVYV' A
#
# COMPACT_ATOMS: atom_id res chain seq x y z
N MET A 1 25.55 -37.54 -5.82
CA MET A 1 25.84 -36.18 -5.31
C MET A 1 24.65 -35.30 -5.64
N GLY A 2 23.71 -35.11 -4.70
CA GLY A 2 22.58 -34.20 -4.89
C GLY A 2 23.02 -32.77 -4.57
N SER A 3 22.85 -31.83 -5.51
CA SER A 3 23.14 -30.41 -5.27
C SER A 3 22.37 -29.91 -4.06
N LYS A 4 23.06 -29.24 -3.13
CA LYS A 4 22.45 -28.47 -2.03
C LYS A 4 21.55 -27.40 -2.65
N ALA A 5 20.25 -27.66 -2.71
CA ALA A 5 19.27 -26.61 -2.96
C ALA A 5 19.39 -25.57 -1.83
N ALA A 6 19.58 -24.30 -2.17
CA ALA A 6 19.56 -23.23 -1.19
C ALA A 6 18.19 -23.19 -0.51
N ALA A 7 18.16 -23.09 0.82
CA ALA A 7 16.91 -22.96 1.55
C ALA A 7 16.16 -21.71 1.06
N ILE A 8 14.93 -21.88 0.58
CA ILE A 8 14.09 -20.77 0.14
C ILE A 8 13.59 -20.06 1.39
N THR A 9 14.19 -18.90 1.66
CA THR A 9 13.78 -17.98 2.73
C THR A 9 12.90 -16.88 2.12
N SER A 10 11.95 -16.38 2.91
CA SER A 10 11.13 -15.23 2.48
C SER A 10 12.02 -14.04 2.14
N PRO A 11 11.78 -13.33 1.01
CA PRO A 11 12.55 -12.14 0.64
C PRO A 11 12.39 -11.00 1.66
N VAL A 12 11.35 -11.04 2.49
CA VAL A 12 11.12 -10.09 3.59
C VAL A 12 10.91 -10.87 4.89
N PRO A 13 11.64 -10.53 5.98
CA PRO A 13 11.43 -11.20 7.26
C PRO A 13 9.99 -11.03 7.76
N VAL A 14 9.37 -12.14 8.17
CA VAL A 14 7.99 -12.17 8.72
C VAL A 14 7.78 -11.23 9.91
N THR A 15 8.83 -10.95 10.69
CA THR A 15 8.78 -10.01 11.81
C THR A 15 8.49 -8.57 11.40
N TRP A 16 8.71 -8.21 10.13
CA TRP A 16 8.50 -6.86 9.61
C TRP A 16 7.10 -6.65 9.02
N TYR A 17 6.33 -7.72 8.76
CA TYR A 17 5.02 -7.62 8.12
C TYR A 17 4.05 -6.68 8.86
N PRO A 18 3.91 -6.75 10.20
CA PRO A 18 2.97 -5.87 10.90
C PRO A 18 3.37 -4.40 10.81
N THR A 19 4.65 -4.10 10.97
CA THR A 19 5.17 -2.72 10.89
C THR A 19 5.01 -2.14 9.49
N LEU A 20 5.33 -2.92 8.45
CA LEU A 20 5.15 -2.52 7.05
C LEU A 20 3.67 -2.31 6.70
N ALA A 21 2.78 -3.19 7.17
CA ALA A 21 1.34 -3.07 6.98
C ALA A 21 0.83 -1.74 7.56
N ILE A 22 1.12 -1.47 8.83
CA ILE A 22 0.67 -0.24 9.51
C ILE A 22 1.23 1.00 8.81
N PHE A 23 2.52 0.99 8.47
CA PHE A 23 3.17 2.12 7.81
C PHE A 23 2.55 2.43 6.44
N MET A 24 2.40 1.41 5.58
CA MET A 24 1.83 1.60 4.26
C MET A 24 0.34 1.95 4.30
N LEU A 25 -0.44 1.32 5.18
CA LEU A 25 -1.85 1.65 5.36
C LEU A 25 -2.04 3.07 5.89
N ALA A 26 -1.24 3.51 6.87
CA ALA A 26 -1.34 4.87 7.41
C ALA A 26 -1.10 5.92 6.32
N ILE A 27 -0.03 5.74 5.53
CA ILE A 27 0.26 6.64 4.40
C ILE A 27 -0.87 6.58 3.36
N GLY A 28 -1.28 5.37 2.96
CA GLY A 28 -2.34 5.18 1.97
C GLY A 28 -3.65 5.84 2.39
N LEU A 29 -4.05 5.70 3.65
CA LEU A 29 -5.27 6.31 4.20
C LEU A 29 -5.17 7.84 4.26
N ILE A 30 -4.02 8.40 4.64
CA ILE A 30 -3.81 9.86 4.66
C ILE A 30 -3.90 10.44 3.24
N VAL A 31 -3.28 9.78 2.25
CA VAL A 31 -3.33 10.22 0.84
C VAL A 31 -4.74 10.07 0.27
N SER A 32 -5.43 8.96 0.54
CA SER A 32 -6.84 8.78 0.17
C SER A 32 -7.76 9.82 0.78
N ALA A 33 -7.59 10.13 2.08
CA ALA A 33 -8.36 11.18 2.74
C ALA A 33 -8.10 12.55 2.09
N SER A 34 -6.84 12.86 1.79
CA SER A 34 -6.46 14.10 1.09
C SER A 34 -7.08 14.20 -0.31
N PHE A 35 -7.14 13.08 -1.04
CA PHE A 35 -7.83 12.99 -2.33
C PHE A 35 -9.32 13.27 -2.19
N PHE A 36 -10.02 12.61 -1.26
CA PHE A 36 -11.45 12.84 -1.04
C PHE A 36 -11.77 14.27 -0.61
N ILE A 37 -10.94 14.87 0.26
CA ILE A 37 -11.09 16.28 0.64
C ILE A 37 -10.93 17.18 -0.58
N TYR A 38 -9.91 16.95 -1.42
CA TYR A 38 -9.70 17.71 -2.63
C TYR A 38 -10.89 17.59 -3.60
N GLU A 39 -11.40 16.38 -3.81
CA GLU A 39 -12.58 16.12 -4.64
C GLU A 39 -13.86 16.80 -4.12
N ALA A 40 -14.07 16.79 -2.80
CA ALA A 40 -15.28 17.32 -2.16
C ALA A 40 -15.29 18.84 -2.01
N THR A 41 -14.12 19.48 -1.88
CA THR A 41 -13.99 20.92 -1.63
C THR A 41 -13.61 21.72 -2.88
N SER A 42 -12.98 21.10 -3.87
CA SER A 42 -12.49 21.81 -5.05
C SER A 42 -13.59 22.05 -6.08
N SER A 43 -13.77 23.32 -6.47
CA SER A 43 -14.71 23.71 -7.53
C SER A 43 -14.30 23.13 -8.88
N ARG A 44 -15.28 22.74 -9.72
CA ARG A 44 -15.04 22.10 -11.04
C ARG A 44 -14.08 22.88 -11.95
N ARG A 45 -13.95 24.20 -11.76
CA ARG A 45 -13.08 25.07 -12.57
C ARG A 45 -11.59 24.99 -12.19
N ASN A 46 -11.27 24.50 -10.99
CA ASN A 46 -9.89 24.35 -10.46
C ASN A 46 -9.47 22.88 -10.26
N ARG A 47 -10.28 21.91 -10.72
CA ARG A 47 -9.93 20.49 -10.69
C ARG A 47 -8.95 20.15 -11.81
N SER A 48 -7.86 19.49 -11.45
CA SER A 48 -6.93 18.91 -12.40
C SER A 48 -7.01 17.40 -12.33
N LEU A 49 -7.50 16.77 -13.41
CA LEU A 49 -7.56 15.32 -13.53
C LEU A 49 -6.20 14.65 -13.36
N ALA A 50 -5.12 15.33 -13.78
CA ALA A 50 -3.77 14.83 -13.57
C ALA A 50 -3.40 14.75 -12.07
N LYS A 51 -3.82 15.74 -11.27
CA LYS A 51 -3.60 15.75 -9.82
C LYS A 51 -4.46 14.71 -9.10
N GLU A 52 -5.69 14.52 -9.56
CA GLU A 52 -6.59 13.47 -9.06
C GLU A 52 -6.06 12.08 -9.35
N LEU A 53 -5.65 11.82 -10.59
CA LEU A 53 -5.13 10.52 -11.00
C LEU A 53 -3.82 10.18 -10.29
N THR A 54 -2.92 11.15 -10.12
CA THR A 54 -1.64 10.91 -9.43
C THR A 54 -1.84 10.64 -7.94
N THR A 55 -2.68 11.42 -7.26
CA THR A 55 -2.98 11.20 -5.83
C THR A 55 -3.78 9.92 -5.60
N GLY A 56 -4.75 9.62 -6.46
CA GLY A 56 -5.50 8.36 -6.44
C GLY A 56 -4.60 7.15 -6.69
N ALA A 57 -3.73 7.19 -7.71
CA ALA A 57 -2.80 6.10 -8.00
C ALA A 57 -1.81 5.87 -6.84
N LEU A 58 -1.30 6.94 -6.24
CA LEU A 58 -0.41 6.84 -5.07
C LEU A 58 -1.14 6.21 -3.88
N ALA A 59 -2.38 6.63 -3.60
CA ALA A 59 -3.19 6.05 -2.54
C ALA A 59 -3.48 4.56 -2.78
N SER A 60 -3.91 4.19 -3.98
CA SER A 60 -4.19 2.79 -4.35
C SER A 60 -2.95 1.91 -4.25
N PHE A 61 -1.77 2.43 -4.60
CA PHE A 61 -0.51 1.71 -4.43
C PHE A 61 -0.24 1.40 -2.95
N PHE A 62 -0.26 2.41 -2.08
CA PHE A 62 0.02 2.22 -0.65
C PHE A 62 -1.04 1.37 0.05
N LEU A 63 -2.33 1.54 -0.27
CA LEU A 63 -3.41 0.73 0.28
C LEU A 63 -3.37 -0.71 -0.24
N GLY A 64 -3.01 -0.92 -1.50
CA GLY A 64 -2.85 -2.24 -2.10
C GLY A 64 -1.73 -3.03 -1.42
N PHE A 65 -0.53 -2.47 -1.36
CA PHE A 65 0.59 -3.14 -0.68
C PHE A 65 0.37 -3.23 0.84
N GLY A 66 -0.20 -2.20 1.46
CA GLY A 66 -0.51 -2.21 2.90
C GLY A 66 -1.50 -3.31 3.27
N SER A 67 -2.56 -3.53 2.46
CA SER A 67 -3.51 -4.62 2.68
C SER A 67 -2.90 -6.00 2.44
N LEU A 68 -1.99 -6.14 1.46
CA LEU A 68 -1.21 -7.37 1.27
C LEU A 68 -0.38 -7.70 2.51
N PHE A 69 0.38 -6.74 3.04
CA PHE A 69 1.16 -6.96 4.27
C PHE A 69 0.27 -7.21 5.49
N MET A 70 -0.92 -6.61 5.55
CA MET A 70 -1.89 -6.88 6.62
C MET A 70 -2.40 -8.32 6.59
N LEU A 71 -2.67 -8.87 5.39
CA LEU A 71 -3.04 -10.28 5.23
C LEU A 71 -1.89 -11.20 5.64
N LEU A 72 -0.67 -10.90 5.20
CA LEU A 72 0.51 -11.66 5.62
C LEU A 72 0.74 -11.59 7.14
N ALA A 73 0.48 -10.43 7.76
CA ALA A 73 0.60 -10.25 9.19
C ALA A 73 -0.49 -10.98 10.00
N SER A 74 -1.69 -11.16 9.45
CA SER A 74 -2.76 -11.94 10.08
C SER A 74 -2.59 -13.45 9.90
N GLY A 75 -1.58 -13.89 9.16
CA GLY A 75 -1.32 -15.30 8.85
C GLY A 75 -2.08 -15.82 7.63
N VAL A 76 -2.68 -14.93 6.83
CA VAL A 76 -3.28 -15.24 5.54
C VAL A 76 -2.24 -15.05 4.45
N TYR A 77 -1.68 -16.16 3.97
CA TYR A 77 -0.68 -16.16 2.91
C TYR A 77 -1.38 -16.24 1.54
N VAL A 78 -1.15 -15.24 0.70
CA VAL A 78 -1.66 -15.10 -0.69
C VAL A 78 -0.53 -15.36 -1.69
#